data_AF-A0A2E3W5Q6-F1
#
_entry.id   AF-A0A2E3W5Q6-F1
#
_cell.length_a   1.000
_cell.length_b   1.000
_cell.length_c   1.000
_cell.angle_alpha   90.00
_cell.angle_beta   90.00
_cell.angle_gamma   90.00
#
_symmetry.space_group_name_H-M   'P 1'
#
loop_
_entity.id
_entity.type
_entity.pdbx_description
1 polymer ?
#
loop_
_entity_poly.entity_id
_entity_poly.type
_entity_poly.pdbx_seq_one_letter_code
_entity_poly.pdbx_strand_id
1 'polypeptide(L)'
;MRISEKLTIMAAAAILSSCAGPTSPFGAQALVFSEFRAEPQKLIKHAIEQELSQRQVYHTPFDLVLNIEDDERIPRNFRFEILHNGKRIQRWWKSEKIVLNPKNPRTAKVVFENLSLLPGRKNEITFLYYRDKDSAPIAYKFLPPHCPLRTSRSIASINPFQPKGLEIGSLEKIAKENKINPSFLAALVAQESSFNPMAISWAKAIGLTQVTPLANEDILRHRPDWKHDPQIKDLSFLELKAKIMTKGLTREQDWRLDEAKSLEGGSIYLNLLSNYWKRPHIEKVLDKTFDKDIPLTDILLASYNSGAFRVKRSIMKKKDKWLESKELKEARKYVMNIKSYCHAFSKNQETL
;
A
#
# COMPACT_ATOMS: atom_id res chain seq x y z
N MET A 1 76.98 4.25 0.94
CA MET A 1 76.71 4.49 -0.48
C MET A 1 75.32 3.96 -0.77
N ARG A 2 74.37 4.87 -1.09
CA ARG A 2 73.07 4.74 -1.82
C ARG A 2 72.26 3.42 -1.75
N ILE A 3 70.93 3.35 -1.69
CA ILE A 3 69.75 4.25 -1.70
C ILE A 3 68.54 3.35 -1.28
N SER A 4 67.53 3.98 -0.68
CA SER A 4 66.08 3.67 -0.46
C SER A 4 65.48 2.29 -0.90
N GLU A 5 64.40 1.77 -0.31
CA GLU A 5 63.10 2.44 -0.20
C GLU A 5 62.08 1.69 0.68
N LYS A 6 61.28 2.52 1.35
CA LYS A 6 60.07 2.30 2.14
C LYS A 6 59.23 1.05 1.78
N LEU A 7 58.99 0.19 2.77
CA LEU A 7 57.80 -0.67 2.79
C LEU A 7 56.82 -0.15 3.85
N THR A 8 55.87 0.63 3.36
CA THR A 8 54.71 1.15 4.06
C THR A 8 53.86 0.00 4.61
N ILE A 9 53.76 -0.12 5.93
CA ILE A 9 52.70 -0.92 6.56
C ILE A 9 51.39 -0.18 6.33
N MET A 10 50.75 -0.42 5.19
CA MET A 10 49.33 -0.16 5.02
C MET A 10 48.60 -1.35 5.63
N ALA A 11 48.23 -1.21 6.90
CA ALA A 11 47.12 -1.95 7.46
C ALA A 11 45.88 -1.54 6.65
N ALA A 12 45.61 -2.30 5.59
CA ALA A 12 44.36 -2.22 4.86
C ALA A 12 43.27 -2.65 5.84
N ALA A 13 42.66 -1.65 6.48
CA ALA A 13 41.30 -1.72 6.97
C ALA A 13 40.43 -2.13 5.78
N ALA A 14 40.28 -3.45 5.59
CA ALA A 14 39.27 -4.02 4.72
C ALA A 14 37.92 -3.79 5.40
N ILE A 15 37.45 -2.55 5.22
CA ILE A 15 36.07 -2.19 4.92
C ILE A 15 35.10 -3.35 5.17
N LEU A 16 34.62 -3.41 6.42
CA LEU A 16 33.35 -4.03 6.78
C LEU A 16 32.20 -3.22 6.15
N SER A 17 32.21 -3.08 4.83
CA SER A 17 31.00 -2.74 4.08
C SER A 17 30.23 -4.04 3.98
N SER A 18 29.33 -4.25 4.94
CA SER A 18 28.21 -5.17 4.81
C SER A 18 27.38 -4.74 3.60
N CYS A 19 27.82 -5.09 2.40
CA CYS A 19 26.97 -5.14 1.23
C CYS A 19 26.00 -6.29 1.46
N ALA A 20 24.90 -6.02 2.17
CA ALA A 20 23.75 -6.92 2.15
C ALA A 20 23.45 -7.20 0.68
N GLY A 21 23.64 -8.45 0.26
CA GLY A 21 23.35 -8.88 -1.11
C GLY A 21 21.89 -8.58 -1.46
N PRO A 22 21.50 -8.63 -2.75
CA PRO A 22 20.14 -8.33 -3.17
C PRO A 22 19.12 -9.17 -2.36
N THR A 23 18.29 -8.49 -1.58
CA THR A 23 17.26 -9.13 -0.75
C THR A 23 15.90 -9.07 -1.45
N SER A 24 15.18 -10.19 -1.41
CA SER A 24 13.75 -10.23 -1.69
C SER A 24 12.97 -10.26 -0.38
N PRO A 25 11.65 -9.97 -0.38
CA PRO A 25 10.80 -10.22 0.79
C PRO A 25 10.87 -11.67 1.30
N PHE A 26 11.32 -12.61 0.47
CA PHE A 26 11.33 -14.05 0.75
C PHE A 26 12.74 -14.58 1.09
N GLY A 27 13.68 -13.72 1.45
CA GLY A 27 15.05 -14.10 1.83
C GLY A 27 16.13 -13.56 0.91
N ALA A 28 17.37 -13.94 1.21
CA ALA A 28 18.57 -13.45 0.55
C ALA A 28 18.81 -14.18 -0.78
N GLN A 29 19.01 -13.41 -1.86
CA GLN A 29 19.16 -13.98 -3.20
C GLN A 29 20.60 -14.46 -3.44
N ALA A 30 20.73 -15.56 -4.19
CA ALA A 30 22.01 -15.96 -4.76
C ALA A 30 22.41 -14.98 -5.88
N LEU A 31 23.72 -14.83 -6.14
CA LEU A 31 24.26 -13.94 -7.18
C LEU A 31 23.93 -14.39 -8.62
N VAL A 32 23.29 -15.55 -8.79
CA VAL A 32 22.92 -16.10 -10.10
C VAL A 32 21.46 -15.76 -10.42
N PHE A 33 21.25 -14.98 -11.47
CA PHE A 33 19.92 -14.60 -11.94
C PHE A 33 19.57 -15.41 -13.19
N SER A 34 18.57 -16.29 -13.10
CA SER A 34 17.93 -16.88 -14.27
C SER A 34 16.62 -16.15 -14.55
N GLU A 35 16.51 -15.45 -15.69
CA GLU A 35 15.23 -14.91 -16.13
C GLU A 35 14.33 -16.08 -16.57
N PHE A 36 13.21 -16.26 -15.88
CA PHE A 36 12.21 -17.27 -16.23
C PHE A 36 10.87 -16.57 -16.45
N ARG A 37 10.41 -16.52 -17.70
CA ARG A 37 9.03 -16.14 -18.01
C ARG A 37 8.20 -17.42 -18.04
N ALA A 38 7.43 -17.65 -16.97
CA ALA A 38 6.38 -18.67 -17.02
C ALA A 38 5.23 -18.12 -17.85
N GLU A 39 4.81 -18.83 -18.90
CA GLU A 39 3.45 -18.64 -19.41
C GLU A 39 2.48 -19.26 -18.39
N PRO A 40 1.51 -18.50 -17.86
CA PRO A 40 0.54 -19.04 -16.91
C PRO A 40 -0.35 -20.05 -17.65
N GLN A 41 -0.08 -21.34 -17.47
CA GLN A 41 -1.04 -22.38 -17.82
C GLN A 41 -2.24 -22.32 -16.85
N LYS A 42 -3.40 -22.76 -17.36
CA LYS A 42 -4.71 -22.72 -16.68
C LYS A 42 -4.59 -23.05 -15.19
N LEU A 43 -5.08 -22.13 -14.35
CA LEU A 43 -5.27 -22.34 -12.92
C LEU A 43 -6.03 -23.65 -12.70
N ILE A 44 -5.38 -24.65 -12.11
CA ILE A 44 -6.08 -25.74 -11.44
C ILE A 44 -6.50 -25.18 -10.09
N LYS A 45 -7.81 -25.02 -9.91
CA LYS A 45 -8.46 -24.31 -8.80
C LYS A 45 -8.17 -24.87 -7.40
N HIS A 46 -7.51 -26.03 -7.29
CA HIS A 46 -7.49 -26.84 -6.06
C HIS A 46 -6.10 -27.12 -5.47
N ALA A 47 -5.01 -26.55 -6.01
CA ALA A 47 -3.67 -26.98 -5.58
C ALA A 47 -3.00 -26.12 -4.50
N ILE A 48 -3.23 -24.82 -4.52
CA ILE A 48 -2.70 -23.89 -3.53
C ILE A 48 -3.82 -22.93 -3.17
N GLU A 49 -4.36 -23.09 -1.97
CA GLU A 49 -5.30 -22.17 -1.38
C GLU A 49 -4.59 -21.37 -0.30
N GLN A 50 -4.52 -20.05 -0.48
CA GLN A 50 -4.29 -19.19 0.66
C GLN A 50 -5.50 -19.29 1.59
N GLU A 51 -5.34 -19.01 2.89
CA GLU A 51 -6.51 -18.67 3.70
C GLU A 51 -7.29 -17.59 2.93
N LEU A 52 -8.50 -17.92 2.46
CA LEU A 52 -9.21 -17.37 1.30
C LEU A 52 -9.40 -15.84 1.26
N SER A 53 -8.93 -15.14 2.28
CA SER A 53 -9.13 -13.72 2.54
C SER A 53 -7.84 -12.87 2.54
N GLN A 54 -6.65 -13.48 2.50
CA GLN A 54 -5.40 -12.74 2.61
C GLN A 54 -4.91 -12.23 1.24
N ARG A 55 -5.02 -10.92 1.00
CA ARG A 55 -4.31 -10.22 -0.11
C ARG A 55 -2.96 -9.71 0.39
N GLN A 56 -2.12 -9.20 -0.51
CA GLN A 56 -0.85 -8.58 -0.12
C GLN A 56 -1.06 -7.45 0.91
N VAL A 57 -0.23 -7.46 1.96
CA VAL A 57 -0.22 -6.44 3.02
C VAL A 57 1.04 -5.58 2.89
N TYR A 58 0.86 -4.26 3.03
CA TYR A 58 1.88 -3.26 2.75
C TYR A 58 2.16 -2.31 3.92
N HIS A 59 1.20 -2.18 4.84
CA HIS A 59 1.26 -1.23 5.93
C HIS A 59 1.94 -1.78 7.20
N THR A 60 2.13 -3.10 7.28
CA THR A 60 2.75 -3.78 8.41
C THR A 60 3.33 -5.13 7.95
N PRO A 61 4.36 -5.65 8.64
CA PRO A 61 4.71 -7.06 8.52
C PRO A 61 3.54 -7.98 8.90
N PHE A 62 3.47 -9.16 8.29
CA PHE A 62 2.38 -10.11 8.49
C PHE A 62 2.85 -11.55 8.29
N ASP A 63 2.13 -12.50 8.88
CA ASP A 63 2.36 -13.91 8.61
C ASP A 63 1.55 -14.35 7.38
N LEU A 64 2.23 -14.96 6.42
CA LEU A 64 1.61 -15.51 5.22
C LEU A 64 1.57 -17.04 5.32
N VAL A 65 0.36 -17.61 5.25
CA VAL A 65 0.15 -19.05 5.22
C VAL A 65 -0.48 -19.45 3.89
N LEU A 66 0.23 -20.27 3.13
CA LEU A 66 -0.28 -20.91 1.92
C LEU A 66 -0.59 -22.36 2.24
N ASN A 67 -1.83 -22.79 2.02
CA ASN A 67 -2.20 -24.20 2.09
C ASN A 67 -2.02 -24.80 0.70
N ILE A 68 -1.25 -25.87 0.63
CA ILE A 68 -1.16 -26.72 -0.56
C ILE A 68 -2.12 -27.87 -0.32
N GLU A 69 -3.02 -28.11 -1.26
CA GLU A 69 -3.87 -29.28 -1.32
C GLU A 69 -3.56 -30.01 -2.63
N ASP A 70 -3.50 -31.32 -2.61
CA ASP A 70 -3.20 -32.12 -3.80
C ASP A 70 -4.17 -33.30 -3.82
N ASP A 71 -4.77 -33.58 -4.98
CA ASP A 71 -5.73 -34.68 -5.12
C ASP A 71 -5.09 -36.03 -4.74
N GLU A 72 -3.77 -36.12 -4.92
CA GLU A 72 -2.95 -37.24 -4.51
C GLU A 72 -2.08 -36.88 -3.28
N ARG A 73 -1.39 -37.88 -2.72
CA ARG A 73 -0.42 -37.63 -1.63
C ARG A 73 0.65 -36.65 -2.09
N ILE A 74 0.94 -35.62 -1.28
CA ILE A 74 2.04 -34.69 -1.52
C ILE A 74 3.37 -35.45 -1.39
N PRO A 75 4.21 -35.48 -2.44
CA PRO A 75 5.51 -36.14 -2.39
C PRO A 75 6.44 -35.50 -1.35
N ARG A 76 7.25 -36.28 -0.64
CA ARG A 76 8.20 -35.73 0.36
C ARG A 76 9.23 -34.77 -0.25
N ASN A 77 9.51 -34.91 -1.53
CA ASN A 77 10.52 -34.17 -2.30
C ASN A 77 9.89 -33.18 -3.30
N PHE A 78 8.63 -32.77 -3.09
CA PHE A 78 8.00 -31.74 -3.91
C PHE A 78 8.84 -30.45 -3.91
N ARG A 79 8.71 -29.66 -4.97
CA ARG A 79 9.44 -28.39 -5.10
C ARG A 79 8.49 -27.22 -4.96
N PHE A 80 8.89 -26.25 -4.14
CA PHE A 80 8.22 -24.96 -3.99
C PHE A 80 9.16 -23.83 -4.44
N GLU A 81 8.69 -23.00 -5.36
CA GLU A 81 9.43 -21.86 -5.88
C GLU A 81 8.58 -20.59 -5.86
N ILE A 82 9.25 -19.44 -5.99
CA ILE A 82 8.60 -18.13 -5.98
C ILE A 82 9.11 -17.33 -7.18
N LEU A 83 8.18 -16.75 -7.93
CA LEU A 83 8.46 -15.71 -8.91
C LEU A 83 8.18 -14.35 -8.25
N HIS A 84 9.15 -13.45 -8.28
CA HIS A 84 9.00 -12.06 -7.84
C HIS A 84 9.33 -11.12 -9.00
N ASN A 85 8.37 -10.28 -9.40
CA ASN A 85 8.46 -9.37 -10.54
C ASN A 85 8.88 -10.07 -11.84
N GLY A 86 8.31 -11.25 -12.08
CA GLY A 86 8.57 -12.06 -13.28
C GLY A 86 9.93 -12.76 -13.28
N LYS A 87 10.66 -12.78 -12.15
CA LYS A 87 11.94 -13.48 -12.02
C LYS A 87 11.84 -14.57 -10.96
N ARG A 88 12.34 -15.77 -11.28
CA ARG A 88 12.47 -16.84 -10.29
C ARG A 88 13.53 -16.43 -9.26
N ILE A 89 13.15 -16.38 -7.99
CA ILE A 89 14.11 -16.02 -6.95
C ILE A 89 14.95 -17.25 -6.60
N GLN A 90 16.24 -17.19 -6.87
CA GLN A 90 17.20 -18.17 -6.38
C GLN A 90 17.64 -17.73 -4.99
N ARG A 91 17.38 -18.56 -3.98
CA ARG A 91 17.59 -18.22 -2.57
C ARG A 91 18.52 -19.22 -1.93
N TRP A 92 19.61 -18.73 -1.34
CA TRP A 92 20.51 -19.55 -0.53
C TRP A 92 19.97 -19.73 0.89
N TRP A 93 19.13 -18.80 1.35
CA TRP A 93 18.36 -18.93 2.59
C TRP A 93 16.86 -18.80 2.29
N LYS A 94 16.11 -19.83 2.67
CA LYS A 94 14.65 -19.92 2.52
C LYS A 94 13.99 -19.49 3.83
N SER A 95 13.16 -18.45 3.76
CA SER A 95 12.45 -17.93 4.94
C SER A 95 11.15 -18.67 5.24
N GLU A 96 10.68 -19.54 4.34
CA GLU A 96 9.48 -20.36 4.57
C GLU A 96 9.75 -21.58 5.44
N LYS A 97 8.74 -21.92 6.25
CA LYS A 97 8.61 -23.24 6.89
C LYS A 97 7.57 -24.05 6.14
N ILE A 98 7.92 -25.27 5.73
CA ILE A 98 7.00 -26.21 5.09
C ILE A 98 6.56 -27.25 6.11
N VAL A 99 5.26 -27.33 6.38
CA VAL A 99 4.66 -28.23 7.35
C VAL A 99 3.71 -29.19 6.64
N LEU A 100 4.13 -30.45 6.49
CA LEU A 100 3.26 -31.51 5.99
C LEU A 100 2.22 -31.88 7.05
N ASN A 101 0.97 -32.08 6.66
CA ASN A 101 -0.07 -32.48 7.61
C ASN A 101 0.05 -33.99 7.90
N PRO A 102 0.33 -34.40 9.14
CA PRO A 102 0.51 -35.81 9.48
C PRO A 102 -0.80 -36.62 9.42
N LYS A 103 -1.95 -35.94 9.57
CA LYS A 103 -3.28 -36.57 9.55
C LYS A 103 -3.91 -36.62 8.15
N ASN A 104 -3.50 -35.72 7.26
CA ASN A 104 -3.95 -35.69 5.88
C ASN A 104 -2.75 -35.49 4.93
N PRO A 105 -2.18 -36.57 4.36
CA PRO A 105 -0.96 -36.51 3.56
C PRO A 105 -1.14 -35.83 2.19
N ARG A 106 -2.35 -35.37 1.87
CA ARG A 106 -2.70 -34.55 0.70
C ARG A 106 -2.55 -33.05 0.95
N THR A 107 -2.21 -32.65 2.17
CA THR A 107 -2.16 -31.22 2.54
C THR A 107 -0.84 -30.83 3.16
N ALA A 108 -0.38 -29.63 2.85
CA ALA A 108 0.80 -29.01 3.44
C ALA A 108 0.58 -27.52 3.67
N LYS A 109 1.33 -26.91 4.57
CA LYS A 109 1.37 -25.47 4.77
C LYS A 109 2.75 -24.92 4.45
N VAL A 110 2.81 -23.83 3.71
CA VAL A 110 4.01 -23.00 3.53
C VAL A 110 3.79 -21.72 4.30
N VAL A 111 4.60 -21.51 5.34
CA VAL A 111 4.45 -20.42 6.29
C VAL A 111 5.63 -19.46 6.16
N PHE A 112 5.36 -18.18 5.89
CA PHE A 112 6.32 -17.10 6.02
C PHE A 112 5.95 -16.27 7.24
N GLU A 113 6.82 -16.26 8.24
CA GLU A 113 6.66 -15.44 9.44
C GLU A 113 7.17 -14.02 9.16
N ASN A 114 6.44 -13.01 9.64
CA ASN A 114 6.85 -11.61 9.61
C ASN A 114 7.24 -11.09 8.20
N LEU A 115 6.53 -11.55 7.17
CA LEU A 115 6.75 -11.15 5.78
C LEU A 115 6.46 -9.65 5.62
N SER A 116 7.39 -8.93 4.99
CA SER A 116 7.28 -7.48 4.76
C SER A 116 7.38 -7.16 3.28
N LEU A 117 6.34 -6.53 2.72
CA LEU A 117 6.33 -6.04 1.34
C LEU A 117 6.58 -4.53 1.32
N LEU A 118 7.44 -4.08 0.41
CA LEU A 118 7.77 -2.65 0.29
C LEU A 118 6.76 -1.95 -0.63
N PRO A 119 5.92 -1.02 -0.12
CA PRO A 119 4.83 -0.38 -0.90
C PRO A 119 5.31 0.53 -2.04
N GLY A 120 6.58 0.95 -2.01
CA GLY A 120 7.18 1.76 -3.07
C GLY A 120 7.78 0.95 -4.22
N ARG A 121 7.71 -0.38 -4.17
CA ARG A 121 8.27 -1.29 -5.18
C ARG A 121 7.16 -2.07 -5.85
N LYS A 122 7.43 -2.55 -7.07
CA LYS A 122 6.60 -3.57 -7.72
C LYS A 122 6.73 -4.87 -6.93
N ASN A 123 5.62 -5.53 -6.63
CA ASN A 123 5.60 -6.82 -5.95
C ASN A 123 4.61 -7.76 -6.65
N GLU A 124 4.89 -8.11 -7.91
CA GLU A 124 4.21 -9.23 -8.54
C GLU A 124 4.78 -10.52 -7.96
N ILE A 125 3.95 -11.29 -7.25
CA ILE A 125 4.38 -12.49 -6.56
C ILE A 125 3.56 -13.66 -7.08
N THR A 126 4.24 -14.74 -7.45
CA THR A 126 3.60 -15.99 -7.85
C THR A 126 4.31 -17.15 -7.17
N PHE A 127 3.55 -17.96 -6.44
CA PHE A 127 4.04 -19.19 -5.83
C PHE A 127 3.86 -20.34 -6.81
N LEU A 128 4.88 -21.18 -6.94
CA LEU A 128 4.89 -22.33 -7.84
C LEU A 128 5.06 -23.60 -7.03
N TYR A 129 4.10 -24.52 -7.15
CA TYR A 129 4.17 -25.87 -6.62
C TYR A 129 4.45 -26.85 -7.75
N TYR A 130 5.49 -27.66 -7.61
CA TYR A 130 5.77 -28.79 -8.51
C TYR A 130 5.69 -30.08 -7.70
N ARG A 131 4.89 -31.01 -8.19
CA ARG A 131 4.73 -32.33 -7.59
C ARG A 131 6.05 -33.12 -7.61
N ASP A 132 6.74 -33.10 -8.75
CA ASP A 132 8.08 -33.66 -8.92
C ASP A 132 8.94 -32.80 -9.87
N LYS A 133 10.12 -33.32 -10.25
CA LYS A 133 11.11 -32.62 -11.09
C LYS A 133 10.66 -32.41 -12.55
N ASP A 134 9.79 -33.28 -13.06
CA ASP A 134 9.37 -33.34 -14.47
C ASP A 134 7.95 -32.78 -14.67
N SER A 135 7.21 -32.61 -13.57
CA SER A 135 5.87 -32.02 -13.54
C SER A 135 5.87 -30.54 -13.93
N ALA A 136 4.81 -30.12 -14.63
CA ALA A 136 4.49 -28.71 -14.79
C ALA A 136 4.10 -28.08 -13.43
N PRO A 137 4.44 -26.80 -13.17
CA PRO A 137 4.06 -26.15 -11.93
C PRO A 137 2.59 -25.78 -11.90
N ILE A 138 2.01 -25.83 -10.71
CA ILE A 138 0.77 -25.15 -10.40
C ILE A 138 1.12 -23.78 -9.81
N ALA A 139 0.60 -22.72 -10.44
CA ALA A 139 0.94 -21.34 -10.13
C ALA A 139 -0.19 -20.64 -9.38
N TYR A 140 0.13 -20.04 -8.23
CA TYR A 140 -0.77 -19.18 -7.47
C TYR A 140 -0.26 -17.75 -7.45
N LYS A 141 -1.06 -16.81 -7.97
CA LYS A 141 -0.72 -15.38 -7.99
C LYS A 141 -1.18 -14.73 -6.69
N PHE A 142 -0.24 -14.21 -5.90
CA PHE A 142 -0.57 -13.48 -4.68
C PHE A 142 -1.01 -12.06 -5.03
N LEU A 143 -2.31 -11.80 -4.96
CA LEU A 143 -2.92 -10.59 -5.51
C LEU A 143 -2.70 -9.36 -4.61
N PRO A 144 -2.54 -8.16 -5.20
CA PRO A 144 -2.50 -6.91 -4.45
C PRO A 144 -3.84 -6.65 -3.72
N PRO A 145 -3.84 -5.80 -2.67
CA PRO A 145 -5.06 -5.43 -1.97
C PRO A 145 -5.98 -4.62 -2.90
N HIS A 146 -7.29 -4.81 -2.73
CA HIS A 146 -8.31 -4.12 -3.52
C HIS A 146 -9.23 -3.31 -2.61
N CYS A 147 -9.37 -2.02 -2.90
CA CYS A 147 -10.20 -1.11 -2.13
C CYS A 147 -10.87 -0.06 -3.04
N PRO A 148 -12.04 -0.37 -3.60
CA PRO A 148 -12.78 0.57 -4.42
C PRO A 148 -13.39 1.69 -3.57
N LEU A 149 -13.37 2.92 -4.10
CA LEU A 149 -13.89 4.11 -3.41
C LEU A 149 -15.39 4.04 -3.11
N ARG A 150 -16.19 3.38 -3.95
CA ARG A 150 -17.68 3.48 -3.93
C ARG A 150 -18.41 2.21 -3.49
N THR A 151 -17.71 1.22 -2.94
CA THR A 151 -18.35 -0.02 -2.50
C THR A 151 -18.79 0.09 -1.05
N SER A 152 -20.02 -0.33 -0.74
CA SER A 152 -20.52 -0.31 0.63
C SER A 152 -19.91 -1.44 1.45
N ARG A 153 -18.72 -1.21 2.03
CA ARG A 153 -18.08 -2.13 2.97
C ARG A 153 -18.07 -1.51 4.36
N SER A 154 -18.73 -2.17 5.30
CA SER A 154 -18.63 -1.80 6.71
C SER A 154 -17.26 -2.10 7.28
N ILE A 155 -16.90 -1.35 8.30
CA ILE A 155 -15.64 -1.49 9.03
C ILE A 155 -15.79 -2.67 10.01
N ALA A 156 -14.96 -3.70 9.85
CA ALA A 156 -14.86 -4.78 10.82
C ALA A 156 -13.93 -4.42 11.98
N SER A 157 -12.79 -3.79 11.66
CA SER A 157 -11.78 -3.43 12.63
C SER A 157 -10.96 -2.26 12.09
N ILE A 158 -10.38 -1.48 13.00
CA ILE A 158 -9.32 -0.52 12.69
C ILE A 158 -8.03 -0.87 13.43
N ASN A 159 -7.86 -2.13 13.87
CA ASN A 159 -6.62 -2.54 14.52
C ASN A 159 -5.41 -2.32 13.60
N PRO A 160 -4.23 -1.96 14.15
CA PRO A 160 -3.94 -1.84 15.58
C PRO A 160 -4.25 -0.47 16.18
N PHE A 161 -4.97 0.42 15.47
CA PHE A 161 -5.25 1.76 15.95
C PHE A 161 -6.26 1.75 17.11
N GLN A 162 -5.99 2.58 18.11
CA GLN A 162 -6.84 2.80 19.28
C GLN A 162 -7.13 4.29 19.43
N PRO A 163 -7.97 4.87 18.56
CA PRO A 163 -8.25 6.29 18.59
C PRO A 163 -8.96 6.68 19.89
N LYS A 164 -8.59 7.83 20.44
CA LYS A 164 -9.29 8.42 21.59
C LYS A 164 -10.37 9.36 21.06
N GLY A 165 -11.63 9.08 21.35
CA GLY A 165 -12.75 9.97 21.05
C GLY A 165 -13.42 9.77 19.69
N LEU A 166 -12.75 9.14 18.72
CA LEU A 166 -13.37 8.88 17.42
C LEU A 166 -14.24 7.61 17.44
N GLU A 167 -15.55 7.80 17.31
CA GLU A 167 -16.50 6.69 17.17
C GLU A 167 -16.56 6.17 15.73
N ILE A 168 -16.36 4.86 15.55
CA ILE A 168 -16.44 4.19 14.24
C ILE A 168 -17.81 4.40 13.57
N GLY A 169 -18.89 4.42 14.35
CA GLY A 169 -20.25 4.67 13.84
C GLY A 169 -20.38 6.04 13.15
N SER A 170 -19.72 7.07 13.69
CA SER A 170 -19.70 8.41 13.10
C SER A 170 -18.93 8.43 11.77
N LEU A 171 -17.79 7.73 11.69
CA LEU A 171 -17.04 7.58 10.45
C LEU A 171 -17.85 6.84 9.38
N GLU A 172 -18.48 5.71 9.74
CA GLU A 172 -19.33 4.98 8.80
C GLU A 172 -20.48 5.83 8.29
N LYS A 173 -21.14 6.59 9.17
CA LYS A 173 -22.25 7.49 8.81
C LYS A 173 -21.78 8.54 7.79
N ILE A 174 -20.72 9.28 8.10
CA ILE A 174 -20.17 10.33 7.22
C ILE A 174 -19.74 9.75 5.87
N ALA A 175 -19.09 8.58 5.88
CA ALA A 175 -18.69 7.90 4.65
C ALA A 175 -19.90 7.55 3.79
N LYS A 176 -20.95 6.95 4.37
CA LYS A 176 -22.19 6.58 3.68
C LYS A 176 -22.91 7.80 3.11
N GLU A 177 -23.05 8.89 3.88
CA GLU A 177 -23.65 10.16 3.45
C GLU A 177 -22.91 10.75 2.24
N ASN A 178 -21.58 10.62 2.21
CA ASN A 178 -20.73 11.08 1.11
C ASN A 178 -20.55 10.05 -0.01
N LYS A 179 -21.27 8.92 0.06
CA LYS A 179 -21.18 7.79 -0.89
C LYS A 179 -19.76 7.23 -1.02
N ILE A 180 -18.99 7.23 0.05
CA ILE A 180 -17.64 6.68 0.13
C ILE A 180 -17.69 5.37 0.90
N ASN A 181 -16.90 4.39 0.45
CA ASN A 181 -16.66 3.15 1.18
C ASN A 181 -16.13 3.46 2.60
N PRO A 182 -16.85 3.08 3.68
CA PRO A 182 -16.40 3.32 5.04
C PRO A 182 -14.98 2.82 5.34
N SER A 183 -14.63 1.61 4.91
CA SER A 183 -13.26 1.07 5.08
C SER A 183 -12.21 1.86 4.28
N PHE A 184 -12.59 2.44 3.13
CA PHE A 184 -11.72 3.35 2.37
C PHE A 184 -11.45 4.63 3.16
N LEU A 185 -12.49 5.27 3.72
CA LEU A 185 -12.32 6.50 4.49
C LEU A 185 -11.51 6.24 5.77
N ALA A 186 -11.75 5.12 6.46
CA ALA A 186 -10.94 4.72 7.61
C ALA A 186 -9.47 4.49 7.23
N ALA A 187 -9.21 3.85 6.09
CA ALA A 187 -7.85 3.63 5.60
C ALA A 187 -7.14 4.93 5.21
N LEU A 188 -7.87 5.90 4.65
CA LEU A 188 -7.36 7.25 4.40
C LEU A 188 -6.92 7.89 5.71
N VAL A 189 -7.80 7.92 6.72
CA VAL A 189 -7.51 8.52 8.04
C VAL A 189 -6.33 7.83 8.74
N ALA A 190 -6.25 6.50 8.66
CA ALA A 190 -5.13 5.73 9.19
C ALA A 190 -3.80 6.17 8.57
N GLN A 191 -3.76 6.29 7.24
CA GLN A 191 -2.56 6.72 6.51
C GLN A 191 -2.22 8.20 6.73
N GLU A 192 -3.21 9.07 6.87
CA GLU A 192 -3.01 10.51 6.96
C GLU A 192 -2.61 10.97 8.37
N SER A 193 -3.32 10.48 9.39
CA SER A 193 -3.18 11.01 10.76
C SER A 193 -3.00 9.93 11.82
N SER A 194 -3.08 8.64 11.45
CA SER A 194 -3.20 7.55 12.42
C SER A 194 -4.34 7.80 13.42
N PHE A 195 -5.44 8.38 12.91
CA PHE A 195 -6.62 8.79 13.67
C PHE A 195 -6.37 9.87 14.75
N ASN A 196 -5.34 10.70 14.60
CA ASN A 196 -5.11 11.86 15.48
C ASN A 196 -5.79 13.12 14.90
N PRO A 197 -6.86 13.66 15.52
CA PRO A 197 -7.55 14.84 15.00
C PRO A 197 -6.75 16.14 15.12
N MET A 198 -5.66 16.14 15.89
CA MET A 198 -4.73 17.27 16.00
C MET A 198 -3.46 17.07 15.17
N ALA A 199 -3.44 16.11 14.24
CA ALA A 199 -2.30 15.87 13.37
C ALA A 199 -2.00 17.08 12.49
N ILE A 200 -0.72 17.43 12.37
CA ILE A 200 -0.23 18.54 11.56
C ILE A 200 0.98 18.05 10.75
N SER A 201 1.02 18.34 9.46
CA SER A 201 2.19 18.10 8.62
C SER A 201 3.04 19.37 8.43
N TRP A 202 4.28 19.18 7.97
CA TRP A 202 5.15 20.27 7.53
C TRP A 202 4.52 21.14 6.41
N ALA A 203 3.67 20.54 5.59
CA ALA A 203 2.90 21.25 4.55
C ALA A 203 1.63 21.92 5.09
N LYS A 204 1.48 22.01 6.43
CA LYS A 204 0.34 22.63 7.13
C LYS A 204 -0.98 21.93 6.81
N ALA A 205 -0.91 20.63 6.53
CA ALA A 205 -2.08 19.78 6.44
C ALA A 205 -2.57 19.47 7.86
N ILE A 206 -3.88 19.56 8.11
CA ILE A 206 -4.45 19.49 9.46
C ILE A 206 -5.54 18.41 9.54
N GLY A 207 -5.60 17.74 10.68
CA GLY A 207 -6.74 16.92 11.08
C GLY A 207 -6.65 15.47 10.61
N LEU A 208 -7.77 14.76 10.77
CA LEU A 208 -7.89 13.33 10.50
C LEU A 208 -7.53 12.97 9.05
N THR A 209 -7.89 13.84 8.12
CA THR A 209 -7.70 13.64 6.67
C THR A 209 -6.58 14.49 6.09
N GLN A 210 -5.80 15.20 6.93
CA GLN A 210 -4.66 16.03 6.51
C GLN A 210 -4.99 16.95 5.33
N VAL A 211 -5.99 17.82 5.52
CA VAL A 211 -6.39 18.80 4.50
C VAL A 211 -5.40 19.97 4.48
N THR A 212 -4.72 20.14 3.33
CA THR A 212 -3.78 21.25 3.08
C THR A 212 -4.50 22.59 2.93
N PRO A 213 -3.81 23.75 3.03
CA PRO A 213 -4.42 25.05 2.79
C PRO A 213 -5.06 25.18 1.40
N LEU A 214 -4.43 24.63 0.35
CA LEU A 214 -4.99 24.66 -1.00
C LEU A 214 -6.27 23.82 -1.11
N ALA A 215 -6.27 22.59 -0.56
CA ALA A 215 -7.46 21.76 -0.56
C ALA A 215 -8.59 22.36 0.30
N ASN A 216 -8.25 23.06 1.38
CA ASN A 216 -9.21 23.79 2.20
C ASN A 216 -9.97 24.85 1.38
N GLU A 217 -9.29 25.61 0.51
CA GLU A 217 -9.97 26.57 -0.37
C GLU A 217 -11.00 25.90 -1.28
N ASP A 218 -10.67 24.74 -1.87
CA ASP A 218 -11.59 23.99 -2.72
C ASP A 218 -12.81 23.44 -1.94
N ILE A 219 -12.60 22.99 -0.70
CA ILE A 219 -13.67 22.48 0.18
C ILE A 219 -14.57 23.61 0.65
N LEU A 220 -14.03 24.77 1.03
CA LEU A 220 -14.80 25.91 1.51
C LEU A 220 -15.71 26.53 0.44
N ARG A 221 -15.41 26.34 -0.85
CA ARG A 221 -16.37 26.68 -1.92
C ARG A 221 -17.67 25.86 -1.85
N HIS A 222 -17.62 24.68 -1.23
CA HIS A 222 -18.78 23.80 -1.02
C HIS A 222 -19.37 23.94 0.40
N ARG A 223 -18.56 24.41 1.36
CA ARG A 223 -18.94 24.66 2.75
C ARG A 223 -18.50 26.04 3.22
N PRO A 224 -19.08 27.12 2.67
CA PRO A 224 -18.69 28.48 3.02
C PRO A 224 -19.05 28.83 4.47
N ASP A 225 -19.96 28.07 5.08
CA ASP A 225 -20.37 28.17 6.48
C ASP A 225 -19.31 27.66 7.48
N TRP A 226 -18.30 26.92 7.00
CA TRP A 226 -17.27 26.37 7.87
C TRP A 226 -16.22 27.40 8.26
N LYS A 227 -16.06 27.58 9.57
CA LYS A 227 -15.01 28.42 10.15
C LYS A 227 -13.64 27.86 9.81
N HIS A 228 -12.73 28.73 9.41
CA HIS A 228 -11.33 28.43 9.19
C HIS A 228 -10.47 29.63 9.60
N ASP A 229 -9.23 29.38 10.01
CA ASP A 229 -8.27 30.46 10.27
C ASP A 229 -7.42 30.72 9.01
N PRO A 230 -7.62 31.84 8.30
CA PRO A 230 -6.89 32.14 7.06
C PRO A 230 -5.40 32.37 7.29
N GLN A 231 -4.96 32.67 8.51
CA GLN A 231 -3.56 32.92 8.84
C GLN A 231 -2.72 31.65 8.85
N ILE A 232 -3.35 30.47 8.90
CA ILE A 232 -2.65 29.17 8.92
C ILE A 232 -1.68 29.02 7.75
N LYS A 233 -2.00 29.57 6.57
CA LYS A 233 -1.12 29.51 5.39
C LYS A 233 0.19 30.27 5.60
N ASP A 234 0.23 31.24 6.50
CA ASP A 234 1.36 32.12 6.76
C ASP A 234 2.22 31.61 7.94
N LEU A 235 1.64 30.87 8.88
CA LEU A 235 2.36 30.30 10.04
C LEU A 235 3.38 29.22 9.64
N SER A 236 4.56 29.21 10.27
CA SER A 236 5.47 28.07 10.21
C SER A 236 4.87 26.82 10.87
N PHE A 237 5.45 25.64 10.59
CA PHE A 237 5.04 24.39 11.23
C PHE A 237 5.07 24.47 12.76
N LEU A 238 6.12 25.07 13.33
CA LEU A 238 6.28 25.18 14.79
C LEU A 238 5.27 26.14 15.40
N GLU A 239 5.00 27.28 14.76
CA GLU A 239 3.99 28.23 15.22
C GLU A 239 2.59 27.62 15.17
N LEU A 240 2.24 26.93 14.08
CA LEU A 240 0.95 26.25 13.95
C LEU A 240 0.78 25.16 15.01
N LYS A 241 1.83 24.34 15.21
CA LYS A 241 1.84 23.30 16.25
C LYS A 241 1.68 23.91 17.64
N ALA A 242 2.43 24.97 17.95
CA ALA A 242 2.31 25.67 19.22
C ALA A 242 0.90 26.21 19.42
N LYS A 243 0.32 26.88 18.41
CA LYS A 243 -1.04 27.45 18.46
C LYS A 243 -2.11 26.39 18.76
N ILE A 244 -2.00 25.19 18.18
CA ILE A 244 -2.90 24.07 18.48
C ILE A 244 -2.67 23.52 19.90
N MET A 245 -1.41 23.31 20.30
CA MET A 245 -1.08 22.76 21.61
C MET A 245 -1.48 23.69 22.77
N THR A 246 -1.38 25.01 22.59
CA THR A 246 -1.77 26.03 23.58
C THR A 246 -3.25 26.40 23.53
N LYS A 247 -4.05 25.71 22.70
CA LYS A 247 -5.48 25.99 22.47
C LYS A 247 -5.76 27.39 21.89
N GLY A 248 -4.77 28.02 21.27
CA GLY A 248 -4.95 29.25 20.48
C GLY A 248 -5.59 29.01 19.10
N LEU A 249 -5.65 27.75 18.66
CA LEU A 249 -6.41 27.29 17.50
C LEU A 249 -7.09 25.96 17.85
N THR A 250 -8.42 25.93 17.81
CA THR A 250 -9.23 24.75 18.12
C THR A 250 -10.29 24.53 17.04
N ARG A 251 -11.11 23.48 17.22
CA ARG A 251 -12.25 23.16 16.33
C ARG A 251 -13.25 24.30 16.17
N GLU A 252 -13.30 25.22 17.13
CA GLU A 252 -14.16 26.39 17.13
C GLU A 252 -13.68 27.48 16.15
N GLN A 253 -12.38 27.53 15.84
CA GLN A 253 -11.80 28.46 14.87
C GLN A 253 -11.53 27.81 13.51
N ASP A 254 -11.16 26.53 13.48
CA ASP A 254 -10.87 25.82 12.23
C ASP A 254 -11.52 24.44 12.17
N TRP A 255 -12.37 24.24 11.17
CA TRP A 255 -13.13 23.01 10.97
C TRP A 255 -12.25 21.77 10.80
N ARG A 256 -10.99 21.90 10.36
CA ARG A 256 -10.12 20.73 10.14
C ARG A 256 -9.76 20.03 11.45
N LEU A 257 -9.87 20.73 12.58
CA LEU A 257 -9.68 20.20 13.94
C LEU A 257 -10.97 19.63 14.55
N ASP A 258 -12.11 19.81 13.91
CA ASP A 258 -13.36 19.13 14.27
C ASP A 258 -13.39 17.74 13.63
N GLU A 259 -13.56 16.67 14.41
CA GLU A 259 -13.47 15.30 13.90
C GLU A 259 -14.46 15.01 12.77
N ALA A 260 -15.74 15.39 12.96
CA ALA A 260 -16.78 15.12 11.98
C ALA A 260 -16.55 15.93 10.70
N LYS A 261 -16.24 17.22 10.83
CA LYS A 261 -15.96 18.06 9.65
C LYS A 261 -14.66 17.65 8.97
N SER A 262 -13.64 17.19 9.70
CA SER A 262 -12.39 16.69 9.13
C SER A 262 -12.62 15.46 8.25
N LEU A 263 -13.44 14.51 8.70
CA LEU A 263 -13.86 13.34 7.91
C LEU A 263 -14.69 13.74 6.69
N GLU A 264 -15.66 14.64 6.88
CA GLU A 264 -16.54 15.11 5.82
C GLU A 264 -15.77 15.91 4.78
N GLY A 265 -14.86 16.80 5.17
CA GLY A 265 -14.02 17.58 4.28
C GLY A 265 -13.09 16.70 3.42
N GLY A 266 -12.49 15.67 4.01
CA GLY A 266 -11.73 14.68 3.23
C GLY A 266 -12.60 13.94 2.22
N SER A 267 -13.85 13.64 2.60
CA SER A 267 -14.84 13.02 1.71
C SER A 267 -15.27 13.94 0.55
N ILE A 268 -15.52 15.22 0.84
CA ILE A 268 -15.79 16.26 -0.16
C ILE A 268 -14.62 16.35 -1.12
N TYR A 269 -13.38 16.41 -0.64
CA TYR A 269 -12.22 16.53 -1.50
C TYR A 269 -12.01 15.32 -2.41
N LEU A 270 -12.23 14.09 -1.92
CA LEU A 270 -12.26 12.88 -2.76
C LEU A 270 -13.33 12.97 -3.86
N ASN A 271 -14.51 13.52 -3.55
CA ASN A 271 -15.57 13.75 -4.54
C ASN A 271 -15.14 14.80 -5.58
N LEU A 272 -14.47 15.87 -5.17
CA LEU A 272 -13.93 16.89 -6.09
C LEU A 272 -12.88 16.31 -7.04
N LEU A 273 -11.96 15.49 -6.52
CA LEU A 273 -11.00 14.77 -7.35
C LEU A 273 -11.71 13.80 -8.31
N SER A 274 -12.71 13.07 -7.84
CA SER A 274 -13.52 12.19 -8.69
C SER A 274 -14.17 12.96 -9.83
N ASN A 275 -14.73 14.13 -9.55
CA ASN A 275 -15.34 14.99 -10.56
C ASN A 275 -14.31 15.57 -11.53
N TYR A 276 -13.12 15.95 -11.05
CA TYR A 276 -12.01 16.38 -11.91
C TYR A 276 -11.65 15.32 -12.95
N TRP A 277 -11.49 14.06 -12.52
CA TRP A 277 -11.10 12.95 -13.40
C TRP A 277 -12.21 12.50 -14.36
N LYS A 278 -13.47 12.78 -14.02
CA LYS A 278 -14.65 12.54 -14.89
C LYS A 278 -14.92 13.66 -15.91
N ARG A 279 -14.12 14.74 -15.94
CA ARG A 279 -14.30 15.78 -16.97
C ARG A 279 -14.04 15.18 -18.36
N PRO A 280 -14.85 15.44 -19.39
CA PRO A 280 -14.75 14.74 -20.68
C PRO A 280 -13.36 14.80 -21.33
N HIS A 281 -12.66 15.93 -21.22
CA HIS A 281 -11.31 16.08 -21.78
C HIS A 281 -10.22 15.34 -20.98
N ILE A 282 -10.47 15.07 -19.69
CA ILE A 282 -9.58 14.27 -18.83
C ILE A 282 -9.86 12.78 -19.03
N GLU A 283 -11.13 12.39 -19.09
CA GLU A 283 -11.57 11.03 -19.36
C GLU A 283 -11.00 10.52 -20.69
N LYS A 284 -11.05 11.34 -21.75
CA LYS A 284 -10.36 11.04 -23.03
C LYS A 284 -8.86 10.78 -22.89
N VAL A 285 -8.18 11.38 -21.91
CA VAL A 285 -6.75 11.09 -21.65
C VAL A 285 -6.61 9.73 -20.99
N LEU A 286 -7.51 9.38 -20.06
CA LEU A 286 -7.53 8.08 -19.41
C LEU A 286 -7.82 6.97 -20.42
N ASP A 287 -8.88 7.10 -21.23
CA ASP A 287 -9.28 6.11 -22.24
C ASP A 287 -8.20 5.87 -23.30
N LYS A 288 -7.45 6.92 -23.66
CA LYS A 288 -6.31 6.79 -24.59
C LYS A 288 -5.09 6.12 -23.96
N THR A 289 -4.98 6.14 -22.63
CA THR A 289 -3.80 5.67 -21.91
C THR A 289 -3.99 4.26 -21.37
N PHE A 290 -5.19 3.95 -20.92
CA PHE A 290 -5.58 2.69 -20.32
C PHE A 290 -6.65 2.04 -21.19
N ASP A 291 -6.44 0.79 -21.60
CA ASP A 291 -7.36 0.13 -22.54
C ASP A 291 -8.76 -0.08 -21.93
N LYS A 292 -8.86 -0.95 -20.92
CA LYS A 292 -10.16 -1.31 -20.29
C LYS A 292 -10.17 -1.20 -18.77
N ASP A 293 -9.01 -1.30 -18.13
CA ASP A 293 -8.90 -1.31 -16.66
C ASP A 293 -8.28 -0.01 -16.18
N ILE A 294 -9.06 1.07 -16.19
CA ILE A 294 -8.63 2.37 -15.66
C ILE A 294 -8.48 2.24 -14.14
N PRO A 295 -7.28 2.42 -13.57
CA PRO A 295 -7.05 2.26 -12.14
C PRO A 295 -7.53 3.52 -11.38
N LEU A 296 -8.82 3.85 -11.46
CA LEU A 296 -9.38 5.12 -11.00
C LEU A 296 -9.13 5.35 -9.51
N THR A 297 -9.20 4.29 -8.69
CA THR A 297 -8.93 4.39 -7.25
C THR A 297 -7.48 4.81 -7.00
N ASP A 298 -6.52 4.19 -7.70
CA ASP A 298 -5.10 4.50 -7.57
C ASP A 298 -4.82 5.94 -8.05
N ILE A 299 -5.46 6.37 -9.13
CA ILE A 299 -5.39 7.75 -9.65
C ILE A 299 -5.92 8.76 -8.62
N LEU A 300 -7.04 8.46 -7.97
CA LEU A 300 -7.64 9.35 -6.96
C LEU A 300 -6.76 9.45 -5.71
N LEU A 301 -6.26 8.33 -5.19
CA LEU A 301 -5.36 8.31 -4.05
C LEU A 301 -4.03 9.02 -4.35
N ALA A 302 -3.44 8.78 -5.52
CA ALA A 302 -2.25 9.49 -5.95
C ALA A 302 -2.51 11.00 -6.11
N SER A 303 -3.72 11.38 -6.56
CA SER A 303 -4.11 12.78 -6.71
C SER A 303 -4.36 13.45 -5.36
N TYR A 304 -4.86 12.72 -4.37
CA TYR A 304 -5.04 13.19 -3.01
C TYR A 304 -3.68 13.54 -2.38
N ASN A 305 -2.70 12.63 -2.50
CA ASN A 305 -1.37 12.83 -1.94
C ASN A 305 -0.48 13.82 -2.73
N SER A 306 -0.43 13.69 -4.06
CA SER A 306 0.55 14.41 -4.90
C SER A 306 -0.06 15.49 -5.80
N GLY A 307 -1.38 15.66 -5.78
CA GLY A 307 -2.11 16.61 -6.64
C GLY A 307 -2.42 16.07 -8.04
N ALA A 308 -3.66 16.29 -8.48
CA ALA A 308 -4.18 15.74 -9.75
C ALA A 308 -3.38 16.18 -10.99
N PHE A 309 -2.83 17.40 -10.99
CA PHE A 309 -1.99 17.89 -12.10
C PHE A 309 -0.72 17.04 -12.28
N ARG A 310 -0.01 16.72 -11.19
CA ARG A 310 1.21 15.89 -11.25
C ARG A 310 0.89 14.47 -11.71
N VAL A 311 -0.21 13.92 -11.23
CA VAL A 311 -0.71 12.60 -11.63
C VAL A 311 -1.05 12.58 -13.12
N LYS A 312 -1.84 13.55 -13.61
CA LYS A 312 -2.19 13.67 -15.05
C LYS A 312 -0.95 13.77 -15.92
N ARG A 313 0.01 14.62 -15.54
CA ARG A 313 1.29 14.76 -16.25
C ARG A 313 2.06 13.44 -16.29
N SER A 314 2.05 12.69 -15.19
CA SER A 314 2.69 11.37 -15.14
C SER A 314 1.99 10.36 -16.04
N ILE A 315 0.66 10.30 -16.01
CA ILE A 315 -0.16 9.44 -16.90
C ILE A 315 0.17 9.71 -18.36
N MET A 316 0.15 10.97 -18.78
CA MET A 316 0.46 11.34 -20.17
C MET A 316 1.89 10.97 -20.59
N LYS A 317 2.88 11.10 -19.69
CA LYS A 317 4.30 10.86 -20.01
C LYS A 317 4.71 9.39 -19.94
N LYS A 318 4.12 8.62 -19.02
CA LYS A 318 4.59 7.28 -18.64
C LYS A 318 3.54 6.19 -18.87
N LYS A 319 2.34 6.56 -19.30
CA LYS A 319 1.23 5.65 -19.65
C LYS A 319 0.90 4.66 -18.53
N ASP A 320 0.91 3.36 -18.82
CA ASP A 320 0.72 2.26 -17.88
C ASP A 320 1.69 2.31 -16.68
N LYS A 321 2.89 2.86 -16.88
CA LYS A 321 3.92 3.04 -15.83
C LYS A 321 3.83 4.40 -15.12
N TRP A 322 2.67 5.05 -15.10
CA TRP A 322 2.53 6.39 -14.50
C TRP A 322 2.87 6.46 -13.02
N LEU A 323 2.45 5.47 -12.23
CA LEU A 323 2.78 5.39 -10.81
C LEU A 323 4.26 5.03 -10.59
N GLU A 324 4.90 4.51 -11.65
CA GLU A 324 6.33 4.30 -11.96
C GLU A 324 7.25 5.52 -11.72
N SER A 325 6.68 6.71 -11.89
CA SER A 325 7.43 7.96 -11.97
C SER A 325 8.15 8.31 -10.67
N LYS A 326 9.37 8.86 -10.79
CA LYS A 326 10.15 9.39 -9.65
C LYS A 326 9.39 10.50 -8.92
N GLU A 327 8.61 11.31 -9.64
CA GLU A 327 7.78 12.39 -9.08
C GLU A 327 6.63 11.87 -8.19
N LEU A 328 6.24 10.60 -8.34
CA LEU A 328 5.14 9.96 -7.62
C LEU A 328 5.63 8.85 -6.67
N LYS A 329 6.91 8.90 -6.25
CA LYS A 329 7.48 7.90 -5.34
C LYS A 329 6.71 7.79 -4.03
N GLU A 330 6.29 8.92 -3.48
CA GLU A 330 5.47 8.97 -2.25
C GLU A 330 4.04 8.49 -2.53
N ALA A 331 3.38 9.03 -3.55
CA ALA A 331 2.05 8.60 -3.97
C ALA A 331 1.95 7.09 -4.20
N ARG A 332 2.97 6.45 -4.79
CA ARG A 332 2.99 4.99 -4.95
C ARG A 332 2.88 4.26 -3.62
N LYS A 333 3.68 4.67 -2.63
CA LYS A 333 3.64 4.07 -1.29
C LYS A 333 2.27 4.30 -0.66
N TYR A 334 1.80 5.54 -0.74
CA TYR A 334 0.53 5.99 -0.20
C TYR A 334 -0.66 5.18 -0.74
N VAL A 335 -0.74 4.99 -2.07
CA VAL A 335 -1.77 4.18 -2.73
C VAL A 335 -1.79 2.75 -2.19
N MET A 336 -0.63 2.10 -2.11
CA MET A 336 -0.55 0.70 -1.68
C MET A 336 -0.88 0.53 -0.20
N ASN A 337 -0.44 1.46 0.65
CA ASN A 337 -0.78 1.45 2.07
C ASN A 337 -2.28 1.61 2.32
N ILE A 338 -2.94 2.58 1.69
CA ILE A 338 -4.38 2.79 1.87
C ILE A 338 -5.18 1.58 1.38
N LYS A 339 -4.85 1.03 0.21
CA LYS A 339 -5.52 -0.18 -0.27
C LYS A 339 -5.35 -1.33 0.71
N SER A 340 -4.15 -1.45 1.29
CA SER A 340 -3.84 -2.47 2.29
C SER A 340 -4.60 -2.28 3.60
N TYR A 341 -4.63 -1.07 4.17
CA TYR A 341 -5.45 -0.76 5.35
C TYR A 341 -6.92 -1.01 5.09
N CYS A 342 -7.45 -0.56 3.95
CA CYS A 342 -8.86 -0.71 3.62
C CYS A 342 -9.27 -2.17 3.49
N HIS A 343 -8.43 -3.00 2.86
CA HIS A 343 -8.67 -4.45 2.81
C HIS A 343 -8.66 -5.05 4.22
N ALA A 344 -7.71 -4.67 5.07
CA ALA A 344 -7.63 -5.14 6.45
C ALA A 344 -8.82 -4.69 7.32
N PHE A 345 -9.37 -3.49 7.07
CA PHE A 345 -10.49 -2.94 7.83
C PHE A 345 -11.87 -3.43 7.37
N SER A 346 -11.97 -4.07 6.21
CA SER A 346 -13.25 -4.46 5.60
C SER A 346 -13.83 -5.73 6.25
N LYS A 347 -15.12 -5.71 6.60
CA LYS A 347 -15.84 -6.87 7.17
C LYS A 347 -16.06 -8.02 6.18
N ASN A 348 -16.17 -7.70 4.89
CA ASN A 348 -16.29 -8.67 3.81
C ASN A 348 -15.02 -8.60 2.96
N GLN A 349 -14.00 -9.36 3.36
CA GLN A 349 -12.83 -9.58 2.50
C GLN A 349 -13.31 -10.40 1.31
N GLU A 350 -13.41 -9.78 0.14
CA GLU A 350 -13.82 -10.47 -1.09
C GLU A 350 -12.91 -11.68 -1.36
N THR A 351 -13.51 -12.86 -1.30
CA THR A 351 -13.20 -14.02 -2.13
C THR A 351 -13.65 -13.73 -3.56
N LEU A 352 -12.83 -12.99 -4.31
CA LEU A 352 -12.98 -12.89 -5.76
C LEU A 352 -12.02 -13.83 -6.45
#